data_AF-A0A5J9USY0-F1
#
_entry.id   AF-A0A5J9USY0-F1
#
_cell.length_a   1.000
_cell.length_b   1.000
_cell.length_c   1.000
_cell.angle_alpha   90.00
_cell.angle_beta   90.00
_cell.angle_gamma   90.00
#
_symmetry.space_group_name_H-M   'P 1'
#
loop_
_entity.id
_entity.type
_entity.pdbx_description
1 polymer ?
#
loop_
_entity_poly.entity_id
_entity_poly.type
_entity_poly.pdbx_seq_one_letter_code
_entity_poly.pdbx_strand_id
1 'polypeptide(L)'
;RDLRWCPIFSNLKTLVLNEWCVVNDPSALFRILSHSPVLEKLTLQLAKYCPKHAIGMYAIFDVVEESAAIPKHLKIIEVQCEMVDESVCQILKLLKTLGVKFKLKRTK
;
A
#
# COMPACT_ATOMS: atom_id res chain seq x y z
N ARG A 1 19.81 6.81 12.62
CA ARG A 1 19.24 7.17 11.30
C ARG A 1 18.05 8.08 11.55
N ASP A 2 18.12 9.34 11.09
CA ASP A 2 17.20 10.45 11.36
C ASP A 2 15.77 10.27 10.80
N LEU A 3 15.00 9.33 11.37
CA LEU A 3 13.57 9.18 11.06
C LEU A 3 12.69 10.23 11.76
N ARG A 4 13.29 11.23 12.44
CA ARG A 4 12.56 12.27 13.19
C ARG A 4 11.89 13.32 12.29
N TRP A 5 12.21 13.33 10.99
CA TRP A 5 11.70 14.31 10.03
C TRP A 5 11.13 13.57 8.81
N CYS A 6 9.98 12.89 8.97
CA CYS A 6 9.18 12.53 7.79
C CYS A 6 8.40 13.79 7.36
N PRO A 7 8.74 14.41 6.21
CA PRO A 7 8.04 15.61 5.76
C PRO A 7 6.57 15.28 5.46
N ILE A 8 5.69 16.27 5.66
CA ILE A 8 4.31 16.18 5.19
C ILE A 8 4.31 16.49 3.70
N PHE A 9 3.81 15.56 2.89
CA PHE A 9 3.59 15.71 1.47
C PHE A 9 2.27 16.45 1.21
N SER A 10 2.23 17.75 1.54
CA SER A 10 1.02 18.58 1.54
C SER A 10 0.37 18.79 0.17
N ASN A 11 1.08 18.51 -0.92
CA ASN A 11 0.60 18.67 -2.31
C ASN A 11 0.55 17.35 -3.10
N LEU A 12 0.87 16.21 -2.48
CA LEU A 12 0.96 14.93 -3.18
C LEU A 12 -0.44 14.33 -3.36
N LYS A 13 -0.99 14.48 -4.57
CA LYS A 13 -2.32 13.94 -4.93
C LYS A 13 -2.27 12.53 -5.51
N THR A 14 -1.17 12.18 -6.16
CA THR A 14 -0.99 10.88 -6.81
C THR A 14 0.33 10.27 -6.39
N LEU A 15 0.30 9.00 -6.01
CA LEU A 15 1.49 8.26 -5.61
C LEU A 15 1.53 6.91 -6.33
N VAL A 16 2.70 6.52 -6.79
CA VAL A 16 2.98 5.20 -7.35
C VAL A 16 4.06 4.54 -6.49
N LEU A 17 3.78 3.35 -5.99
CA LEU A 17 4.72 2.53 -5.21
C LEU A 17 4.84 1.16 -5.90
N ASN A 18 6.04 0.59 -5.92
CA ASN A 18 6.23 -0.80 -6.35
C ASN A 18 6.07 -1.79 -5.19
N GLU A 19 6.29 -3.08 -5.44
CA GLU A 19 6.12 -4.16 -4.47
C GLU A 19 6.94 -3.99 -3.18
N TRP A 20 8.06 -3.25 -3.22
CA TRP A 20 8.92 -3.02 -2.06
C TRP A 20 8.17 -2.46 -0.84
N CYS A 21 7.17 -1.59 -1.05
CA CYS A 21 6.41 -0.93 0.01
C CYS A 21 5.46 -1.85 0.75
N VAL A 22 5.14 -3.01 0.19
CA VAL A 22 4.19 -3.95 0.77
C VAL A 22 4.92 -5.19 1.30
N VAL A 23 6.04 -5.56 0.67
CA VAL A 23 6.84 -6.74 1.03
C VAL A 23 7.73 -6.50 2.25
N ASN A 24 8.50 -5.41 2.23
CA ASN A 24 9.61 -5.23 3.16
C ASN A 24 9.21 -4.49 4.43
N ASP A 25 8.30 -3.52 4.30
CA ASP A 25 7.85 -2.69 5.40
C ASP A 25 6.46 -2.12 5.10
N PRO A 26 5.37 -2.82 5.44
CA PRO A 26 4.01 -2.29 5.28
C PRO A 26 3.75 -1.04 6.11
N SER A 27 4.47 -0.87 7.23
CA SER A 27 4.37 0.31 8.06
C SER A 27 4.90 1.53 7.29
N ALA A 28 5.78 1.33 6.31
CA ALA A 28 6.17 2.38 5.36
C ALA A 28 4.99 2.84 4.49
N LEU A 29 4.14 1.93 4.00
CA LEU A 29 2.93 2.31 3.26
C LEU A 29 2.03 3.19 4.12
N PHE A 30 1.72 2.76 5.34
CA PHE A 30 0.87 3.53 6.25
C PHE A 30 1.51 4.86 6.62
N ARG A 31 2.82 4.90 6.88
CA ARG A 31 3.54 6.15 7.15
C ARG A 31 3.44 7.10 5.97
N ILE A 32 3.65 6.64 4.74
CA ILE A 32 3.50 7.51 3.56
C ILE A 32 2.07 8.03 3.45
N LEU A 33 1.06 7.18 3.68
CA LEU A 33 -0.33 7.59 3.68
C LEU A 33 -0.60 8.66 4.75
N SER A 34 -0.17 8.45 6.01
CA SER A 34 -0.34 9.42 7.09
C SER A 34 0.38 10.75 6.85
N HIS A 35 1.50 10.73 6.13
CA HIS A 35 2.24 11.94 5.75
C HIS A 35 1.74 12.58 4.46
N SER A 36 0.75 12.01 3.78
CA SER A 36 0.20 12.53 2.51
C SER A 36 -1.28 12.88 2.67
N PRO A 37 -1.61 13.96 3.41
CA PRO A 37 -2.98 14.25 3.81
C PRO A 37 -3.92 14.52 2.62
N VAL A 38 -3.40 15.01 1.50
CA VAL A 38 -4.19 15.34 0.30
C VAL A 38 -4.13 14.25 -0.78
N LEU A 39 -3.61 13.06 -0.46
CA LEU A 39 -3.46 11.98 -1.43
C LEU A 39 -4.83 11.50 -1.91
N GLU A 40 -5.06 11.58 -3.22
CA GLU A 40 -6.31 11.21 -3.86
C GLU A 40 -6.25 9.83 -4.53
N LYS A 41 -5.08 9.47 -5.09
CA LYS A 41 -4.85 8.22 -5.80
C LYS A 41 -3.52 7.57 -5.38
N LEU A 42 -3.60 6.30 -4.99
CA LEU A 42 -2.44 5.42 -4.83
C LEU A 42 -2.42 4.37 -5.95
N THR A 43 -1.25 4.10 -6.52
CA THR A 43 -1.03 2.98 -7.45
C THR A 43 0.03 2.05 -6.88
N LEU A 44 -0.30 0.76 -6.69
CA LEU A 44 0.60 -0.29 -6.25
C LEU A 44 1.01 -1.14 -7.45
N GLN A 45 2.26 -1.07 -7.87
CA GLN A 45 2.82 -1.87 -8.97
C GLN A 45 3.48 -3.12 -8.41
N LEU A 46 2.94 -4.28 -8.76
CA LEU A 46 3.36 -5.60 -8.28
C LEU A 46 3.96 -6.39 -9.44
N ALA A 47 4.83 -5.75 -10.23
CA ALA A 47 5.31 -6.28 -11.51
C ALA A 47 6.25 -7.50 -11.36
N LYS A 48 6.89 -7.69 -10.20
CA LYS A 48 7.87 -8.77 -9.99
C LYS A 48 7.70 -9.53 -8.68
N TYR A 49 6.47 -9.63 -8.18
CA TYR A 49 6.26 -10.37 -6.94
C TYR A 49 6.57 -11.86 -7.15
N CYS A 50 7.64 -12.33 -6.50
CA CYS A 50 8.05 -13.71 -6.50
C CYS A 50 7.62 -14.33 -5.16
N PRO A 51 6.80 -15.41 -5.13
CA PRO A 51 6.17 -15.93 -3.91
C PRO A 51 7.15 -16.37 -2.80
N LYS A 52 8.46 -16.45 -3.08
CA LYS A 52 9.50 -16.77 -2.09
C LYS A 52 9.70 -15.70 -1.01
N HIS A 53 9.12 -14.51 -1.16
CA HIS A 53 9.21 -13.40 -0.19
C HIS A 53 7.93 -13.20 0.65
N ALA A 54 6.95 -14.11 0.58
CA ALA A 54 5.65 -13.99 1.24
C ALA A 54 5.69 -14.00 2.79
N ILE A 55 6.80 -14.47 3.39
CA ILE A 55 6.92 -14.69 4.84
C ILE A 55 6.69 -13.39 5.65
N GLY A 56 7.05 -12.23 5.09
CA GLY A 56 6.84 -10.94 5.74
C GLY A 56 5.38 -10.48 5.80
N MET A 57 4.50 -10.99 4.92
CA MET A 57 3.16 -10.44 4.75
C MET A 57 2.17 -10.82 5.85
N TYR A 58 2.37 -11.97 6.49
CA TYR A 58 1.49 -12.49 7.54
C TYR A 58 1.59 -11.69 8.84
N ALA A 59 2.78 -11.23 9.22
CA ALA A 59 3.01 -10.46 10.45
C ALA A 59 2.43 -9.03 10.39
N ILE A 60 2.08 -8.56 9.20
CA ILE A 60 1.54 -7.23 8.92
C ILE A 60 0.07 -7.16 9.32
N PHE A 61 -0.68 -8.22 9.01
CA PHE A 61 -2.14 -8.25 9.21
C PHE A 61 -2.54 -8.04 10.67
N ASP A 62 -1.70 -8.48 11.62
CA ASP A 62 -1.94 -8.27 13.05
C ASP A 62 -1.65 -6.83 13.53
N VAL A 63 -0.88 -6.03 12.77
CA VAL A 63 -0.45 -4.68 13.19
C VAL A 63 -1.32 -3.56 12.60
N VAL A 64 -2.03 -3.83 11.49
CA VAL A 64 -2.85 -2.81 10.80
C VAL A 64 -4.07 -2.37 11.62
N GLU A 65 -4.49 -3.14 12.62
CA GLU A 65 -5.69 -2.82 13.41
C GLU A 65 -5.60 -1.56 14.28
N GLU A 66 -4.41 -1.08 14.68
CA GLU A 66 -4.34 -0.09 15.77
C GLU A 66 -3.93 1.36 15.41
N SER A 67 -3.45 1.68 14.20
CA SER A 67 -2.88 3.04 13.99
C SER A 67 -3.01 3.69 12.62
N ALA A 68 -3.56 3.01 11.62
CA ALA A 68 -3.61 3.58 10.26
C ALA A 68 -4.84 4.47 10.05
N ALA A 69 -4.71 5.77 10.32
CA ALA A 69 -5.65 6.75 9.78
C ALA A 69 -5.54 6.78 8.25
N ILE A 70 -6.47 6.12 7.57
CA ILE A 70 -6.60 6.19 6.12
C ILE A 70 -6.77 7.66 5.74
N PRO A 71 -6.03 8.18 4.73
CA PRO A 71 -6.16 9.57 4.33
C PRO A 71 -7.59 9.84 3.88
N LYS A 72 -8.26 10.83 4.49
CA LYS A 72 -9.66 11.18 4.21
C LYS A 72 -9.91 11.49 2.73
N HIS A 73 -8.87 11.91 2.01
CA HIS A 73 -8.93 12.29 0.60
C HIS A 73 -8.64 11.13 -0.35
N LEU A 74 -8.24 9.95 0.14
CA LEU A 74 -7.88 8.82 -0.70
C LEU A 74 -9.14 8.24 -1.35
N LYS A 75 -9.31 8.50 -2.64
CA LYS A 75 -10.50 8.10 -3.42
C LYS A 75 -10.34 6.72 -4.02
N ILE A 76 -9.11 6.34 -4.38
CA ILE A 76 -8.86 5.11 -5.13
C ILE A 76 -7.46 4.55 -4.93
N ILE A 77 -7.40 3.22 -4.82
CA ILE A 77 -6.17 2.44 -4.89
C ILE A 77 -6.17 1.60 -6.17
N GLU A 78 -5.21 1.81 -7.04
CA GLU A 78 -5.03 1.01 -8.26
C GLU A 78 -3.93 -0.03 -8.02
N VAL A 79 -4.28 -1.31 -8.07
CA VAL A 79 -3.31 -2.41 -7.97
C VAL A 79 -2.98 -2.87 -9.39
N GLN A 80 -1.73 -2.76 -9.78
CA GLN A 80 -1.19 -3.21 -11.06
C GLN A 80 -0.37 -4.48 -10.84
N CYS A 81 -0.64 -5.57 -11.54
CA CYS A 81 0.13 -6.82 -11.42
C CYS A 81 0.17 -7.57 -12.76
N GLU A 82 1.20 -8.36 -12.99
CA GLU A 82 1.26 -9.25 -14.17
C GLU A 82 0.43 -10.53 -13.93
N MET A 83 0.63 -11.16 -12.77
CA MET A 83 -0.10 -12.35 -12.33
C MET A 83 -0.82 -12.08 -11.01
N VAL A 84 -1.98 -12.69 -10.81
CA VAL A 84 -2.69 -12.67 -9.53
C VAL A 84 -2.28 -13.92 -8.75
N ASP A 85 -1.40 -13.74 -7.77
CA ASP A 85 -0.96 -14.79 -6.85
C ASP A 85 -1.60 -14.60 -5.45
N GLU A 86 -1.19 -15.44 -4.50
CA GLU A 86 -1.69 -15.39 -3.13
C GLU A 86 -1.41 -14.03 -2.45
N SER A 87 -0.26 -13.41 -2.74
CA SER A 87 0.12 -12.12 -2.19
C SER A 87 -0.76 -10.99 -2.73
N VAL A 88 -1.03 -10.98 -4.04
CA VAL A 88 -2.02 -10.06 -4.62
C VAL A 88 -3.38 -10.25 -3.96
N CYS A 89 -3.81 -11.50 -3.76
CA CYS A 89 -5.10 -11.79 -3.10
C CYS A 89 -5.16 -11.28 -1.66
N GLN A 90 -4.08 -11.43 -0.90
CA GLN A 90 -3.98 -10.92 0.46
C GLN A 90 -3.98 -9.38 0.50
N ILE A 91 -3.26 -8.70 -0.40
CA ILE A 91 -3.32 -7.23 -0.53
C ILE A 91 -4.76 -6.79 -0.81
N LEU A 92 -5.44 -7.45 -1.75
CA LEU A 92 -6.84 -7.12 -2.06
C LEU A 92 -7.77 -7.35 -0.87
N LYS A 93 -7.53 -8.37 -0.02
CA LYS A 93 -8.27 -8.56 1.24
C LYS A 93 -8.02 -7.42 2.22
N LEU A 94 -6.76 -7.02 2.40
CA LEU A 94 -6.39 -5.88 3.26
C LEU A 94 -7.10 -4.60 2.80
N LEU A 95 -7.04 -4.30 1.51
CA LEU A 95 -7.68 -3.11 0.94
C LEU A 95 -9.21 -3.13 1.11
N LYS A 96 -9.85 -4.31 1.07
CA LYS A 96 -11.27 -4.47 1.40
C LYS A 96 -11.54 -4.13 2.87
N THR A 97 -10.73 -4.61 3.79
CA THR A 97 -10.88 -4.33 5.24
C THR A 97 -10.74 -2.85 5.54
N LEU A 98 -9.87 -2.14 4.81
CA LEU A 98 -9.72 -0.69 4.92
C LEU A 98 -10.93 0.11 4.41
N GLY A 99 -11.90 -0.51 3.72
CA GLY A 99 -13.09 0.18 3.21
C GLY A 99 -12.81 1.19 2.08
N VAL A 100 -11.61 1.17 1.50
CA VAL A 100 -11.22 2.08 0.41
C VAL A 100 -11.58 1.46 -0.93
N LYS A 101 -12.06 2.27 -1.87
CA LYS A 101 -12.30 1.81 -3.25
C LYS A 101 -10.98 1.43 -3.91
N PHE A 102 -10.91 0.24 -4.50
CA PHE A 102 -9.73 -0.18 -5.26
C PHE A 102 -10.10 -0.73 -6.65
N LYS A 103 -9.12 -0.74 -7.55
CA LYS A 103 -9.20 -1.33 -8.89
C LYS A 103 -8.00 -2.23 -9.12
N LEU A 104 -8.23 -3.41 -9.68
CA LEU A 104 -7.17 -4.29 -10.15
C LEU A 104 -6.97 -4.10 -11.66
N LYS A 105 -5.74 -3.86 -12.09
CA LYS A 105 -5.34 -3.73 -13.49
C LYS A 105 -4.22 -4.72 -13.78
N ARG A 106 -4.41 -5.58 -14.77
CA ARG A 106 -3.33 -6.46 -15.22
C ARG A 106 -2.41 -5.71 -16.18
N THR A 107 -1.12 -5.68 -15.88
CA THR A 107 -0.08 -5.16 -16.78
C THR A 107 0.51 -6.34 -17.54
N LYS A 108 0.53 -6.25 -18.87
CA LYS A 108 1.01 -7.32 -19.76
C LYS A 108 2.53 -7.43 -19.74
#